data_AF-A0A1D3K866-F1
#
_entry.id   AF-A0A1D3K866-F1
#
_cell.length_a   1.000
_cell.length_b   1.000
_cell.length_c   1.000
_cell.angle_alpha   90.00
_cell.angle_beta   90.00
_cell.angle_gamma   90.00
#
_symmetry.space_group_name_H-M   'P 1'
#
loop_
_entity.id
_entity.type
_entity.pdbx_description
1 polymer ?
#
loop_
_entity_poly.entity_id
_entity_poly.type
_entity_poly.pdbx_seq_one_letter_code
_entity_poly.pdbx_strand_id
1 'polypeptide(L)'
;MTKLPHIKKPCRDCPFRKDTLQGWLGKDRAIEILDAESFVCHKKTDMQCAGHMLINGQNNAFVRVADRLRIPLYLTGREQVFETKAACIEHHTS
;
A
#
# COMPACT_ATOMS: atom_id res chain seq x y z
N MET A 1 -0.98 4.94 -24.10
CA MET A 1 -1.07 5.40 -22.70
C MET A 1 0.27 5.22 -22.03
N THR A 2 0.80 6.25 -21.38
CA THR A 2 2.06 6.17 -20.64
C THR A 2 1.90 5.21 -19.47
N LYS A 3 2.78 4.22 -19.36
CA LYS A 3 2.77 3.24 -18.26
C LYS A 3 3.25 3.93 -16.99
N LEU A 4 2.35 4.17 -16.04
CA LEU A 4 2.70 4.75 -14.74
C LEU A 4 3.43 3.71 -13.87
N PRO A 5 4.41 4.12 -13.05
CA PRO A 5 5.27 3.20 -12.30
C PRO A 5 4.60 2.72 -11.00
N HIS A 6 3.46 2.05 -11.09
CA HIS A 6 2.79 1.46 -9.93
C HIS A 6 2.09 0.14 -10.26
N ILE A 7 1.96 -0.72 -9.25
CA ILE A 7 1.15 -1.93 -9.37
C ILE A 7 -0.33 -1.57 -9.28
N LYS A 8 -1.19 -2.24 -10.05
CA LYS A 8 -2.64 -1.97 -10.10
C LYS A 8 -3.43 -2.58 -8.95
N LYS A 9 -2.90 -3.61 -8.28
CA LYS A 9 -3.57 -4.40 -7.24
C LYS A 9 -2.56 -4.89 -6.20
N PRO A 10 -2.91 -5.03 -4.92
CA PRO A 10 -2.08 -5.72 -3.93
C PRO A 10 -1.63 -7.09 -4.43
N CYS A 11 -0.35 -7.43 -4.22
CA CYS A 11 0.16 -8.75 -4.54
C CYS A 11 -0.43 -9.83 -3.62
N ARG A 12 -0.26 -11.11 -3.98
CA ARG A 12 -0.78 -12.26 -3.21
C ARG A 12 -0.24 -12.27 -1.77
N ASP A 13 1.03 -11.92 -1.65
CA ASP A 13 1.87 -11.90 -0.45
C ASP A 13 2.08 -10.45 0.05
N CYS A 14 1.06 -9.61 -0.08
CA CYS A 14 1.13 -8.20 0.33
C CYS A 14 0.92 -8.08 1.85
N PRO A 15 1.83 -7.41 2.59
CA PRO A 15 1.66 -7.27 4.05
C PRO A 15 0.42 -6.44 4.41
N PHE A 16 -0.04 -5.57 3.51
CA PHE A 16 -1.24 -4.76 3.77
C PHE A 16 -2.56 -5.51 3.55
N ARG A 17 -2.55 -6.79 3.17
CA ARG A 17 -3.78 -7.57 2.97
C ARG A 17 -4.34 -8.11 4.28
N LYS A 18 -5.67 -8.15 4.39
CA LYS A 18 -6.40 -8.70 5.55
C LYS A 18 -6.10 -10.18 5.81
N ASP A 19 -5.75 -10.93 4.76
CA ASP A 19 -5.42 -12.37 4.82
C ASP A 19 -3.91 -12.66 4.92
N THR A 20 -3.10 -11.63 5.21
CA THR A 20 -1.69 -11.81 5.51
C THR A 20 -1.47 -12.58 6.82
N LEU A 21 -0.28 -13.14 7.01
CA LEU A 21 0.09 -13.83 8.24
C LEU A 21 0.21 -12.84 9.42
N GLN A 22 -0.43 -13.16 10.55
CA GLN A 22 -0.40 -12.34 11.76
C GLN A 22 1.03 -12.16 12.26
N GLY A 23 1.40 -10.93 12.65
CA GLY A 23 2.75 -10.61 13.10
C GLY A 23 3.83 -10.60 12.01
N TRP A 24 3.53 -10.94 10.74
CA TRP A 24 4.56 -11.17 9.72
C TRP A 24 5.53 -10.01 9.50
N LEU A 25 5.03 -8.79 9.46
CA LEU A 25 5.85 -7.61 9.22
C LEU A 25 6.54 -7.12 10.51
N GLY A 26 5.94 -7.37 11.67
CA GLY A 26 6.28 -6.73 12.93
C GLY A 26 5.72 -5.30 13.05
N LYS A 27 5.37 -4.90 14.27
CA LYS A 27 4.72 -3.62 14.59
C LYS A 27 5.53 -2.42 14.12
N ASP A 28 6.80 -2.35 14.51
CA ASP A 28 7.65 -1.18 14.24
C ASP A 28 7.86 -0.97 12.74
N ARG A 29 8.06 -2.06 12.01
CA ARG A 29 8.20 -2.01 10.55
C ARG A 29 6.88 -1.65 9.86
N ALA A 30 5.75 -2.12 10.38
CA ALA A 30 4.43 -1.72 9.88
C ALA A 30 4.21 -0.21 10.04
N ILE A 31 4.54 0.34 11.21
CA ILE A 31 4.48 1.79 11.49
C ILE A 31 5.38 2.55 10.53
N GLU A 32 6.67 2.18 10.46
CA GLU A 32 7.66 2.84 9.61
C GLU A 32 7.19 2.92 8.15
N ILE A 33 6.73 1.79 7.58
CA ILE A 33 6.28 1.78 6.20
C ILE A 33 4.99 2.59 6.03
N LEU A 34 4.04 2.52 6.97
CA LEU A 34 2.77 3.23 6.85
C LEU A 34 2.89 4.75 7.02
N ASP A 35 3.95 5.22 7.69
CA ASP A 35 4.28 6.64 7.85
C ASP A 35 5.10 7.20 6.68
N ALA A 36 5.71 6.33 5.86
CA ALA A 36 6.40 6.76 4.65
C ALA A 36 5.43 7.39 3.64
N GLU A 37 5.86 8.48 2.99
CA GLU A 37 5.05 9.13 1.95
C GLU A 37 4.84 8.24 0.73
N SER A 38 5.76 7.32 0.46
CA SER A 38 5.67 6.35 -0.65
C SER A 38 6.44 5.08 -0.32
N PHE A 39 6.11 3.99 -1.01
CA PHE A 39 6.75 2.71 -0.79
C PHE A 39 6.77 1.89 -2.08
N VAL A 40 7.95 1.33 -2.40
CA VAL A 40 8.13 0.46 -3.57
C VAL A 40 7.55 -0.92 -3.32
N CYS A 41 7.08 -1.58 -4.36
CA CYS A 41 6.57 -2.94 -4.25
C CYS A 41 7.72 -3.91 -3.94
N HIS A 42 7.56 -4.73 -2.90
CA HIS A 42 8.57 -5.74 -2.52
C HIS A 42 8.81 -6.82 -3.59
N LYS A 43 7.88 -6.97 -4.55
CA LYS A 43 7.98 -7.92 -5.67
C LYS A 43 8.46 -7.28 -6.98
N LYS A 44 8.24 -5.98 -7.17
CA LYS A 44 8.64 -5.21 -8.36
C LYS A 44 9.21 -3.88 -7.88
N THR A 45 10.50 -3.89 -7.58
CA THR A 45 11.19 -2.80 -6.88
C THR A 45 11.30 -1.52 -7.70
N ASP A 46 11.00 -1.58 -9.00
CA ASP A 46 10.88 -0.47 -9.94
C ASP A 46 9.47 0.18 -9.94
N MET A 47 8.54 -0.32 -9.13
CA MET A 47 7.12 0.08 -9.16
C MET A 47 6.61 0.44 -7.75
N GLN A 48 5.68 1.39 -7.66
CA GLN A 48 5.00 1.75 -6.41
C GLN A 48 4.01 0.68 -5.94
N CYS A 49 3.93 0.50 -4.63
CA CYS A 49 3.12 -0.53 -3.98
C CYS A 49 1.63 -0.17 -3.94
N ALA A 50 0.79 -0.98 -4.58
CA ALA A 50 -0.67 -0.81 -4.58
C ALA A 50 -1.29 -0.88 -3.18
N GLY A 51 -0.82 -1.81 -2.34
CA GLY A 51 -1.35 -1.96 -0.97
C GLY A 51 -1.10 -0.72 -0.12
N HIS A 52 0.12 -0.18 -0.20
CA HIS A 52 0.49 1.08 0.47
C HIS A 52 -0.34 2.27 -0.06
N MET A 53 -0.49 2.39 -1.38
CA MET A 53 -1.32 3.43 -1.99
C MET A 53 -2.79 3.33 -1.54
N LEU A 54 -3.35 2.12 -1.46
CA LEU A 54 -4.74 1.88 -1.07
C LEU A 54 -5.01 2.16 0.41
N ILE A 55 -4.08 1.80 1.32
CA ILE A 55 -4.26 2.03 2.75
C ILE A 55 -4.01 3.48 3.15
N ASN A 56 -3.06 4.16 2.49
CA ASN A 56 -2.70 5.54 2.83
C ASN A 56 -3.52 6.59 2.06
N GLY A 57 -4.11 6.27 0.90
CA GLY A 57 -4.92 7.21 0.14
C GLY A 57 -4.16 8.52 -0.13
N GLN A 58 -4.74 9.66 0.21
CA GLN A 58 -4.14 10.99 0.02
C GLN A 58 -2.87 11.25 0.86
N ASN A 59 -2.61 10.42 1.88
CA ASN A 59 -1.34 10.47 2.62
C ASN A 59 -0.18 9.86 1.81
N ASN A 60 -0.46 9.11 0.74
CA ASN A 60 0.56 8.64 -0.18
C ASN A 60 0.86 9.71 -1.26
N ALA A 61 2.13 10.10 -1.41
CA ALA A 61 2.56 11.13 -2.35
C ALA A 61 2.19 10.81 -3.80
N PHE A 62 2.27 9.54 -4.21
CA PHE A 62 1.93 9.12 -5.57
C PHE A 62 0.43 9.27 -5.86
N VAL A 63 -0.42 8.88 -4.92
CA VAL A 63 -1.88 9.07 -5.02
C VAL A 63 -2.21 10.55 -5.05
N ARG A 64 -1.63 11.34 -4.14
CA ARG A 64 -1.85 12.78 -4.04
C ARG A 64 -1.46 13.54 -5.31
N VAL A 65 -0.29 13.24 -5.88
CA VAL A 65 0.17 13.87 -7.12
C VAL A 65 -0.68 13.46 -8.31
N ALA A 66 -1.02 12.17 -8.43
CA ALA A 66 -1.86 11.69 -9.52
C ALA A 66 -3.25 12.35 -9.50
N ASP A 67 -3.86 12.48 -8.32
CA ASP A 67 -5.14 13.17 -8.14
C ASP A 67 -5.05 14.65 -8.55
N ARG A 68 -4.00 15.35 -8.08
CA ARG A 68 -3.78 16.77 -8.42
C ARG A 68 -3.62 17.00 -9.93
N LEU A 69 -2.99 16.06 -10.62
CA LEU A 69 -2.78 16.10 -12.07
C LEU A 69 -3.95 15.49 -12.85
N ARG A 70 -5.02 15.03 -12.19
CA ARG A 70 -6.16 14.32 -12.79
C ARG A 70 -5.74 13.09 -13.59
N ILE A 71 -4.70 12.39 -13.13
CA ILE A 71 -4.19 11.15 -13.72
C ILE A 71 -4.87 9.97 -13.03
N PRO A 72 -5.69 9.18 -13.74
CA PRO A 72 -6.36 8.03 -13.15
C PRO A 72 -5.37 6.89 -12.88
N LEU A 73 -5.27 6.46 -11.63
CA LEU A 73 -4.40 5.34 -11.23
C LEU A 73 -5.05 3.97 -11.47
N TYR A 74 -6.37 3.87 -11.49
CA TYR A 74 -7.10 2.58 -11.65
C TYR A 74 -6.62 1.50 -10.65
N LEU A 75 -6.46 1.87 -9.38
CA LEU A 75 -6.14 0.91 -8.31
C LEU A 75 -7.34 0.01 -8.04
N THR A 76 -7.10 -1.27 -7.75
CA THR A 76 -8.12 -2.28 -7.45
C THR A 76 -7.70 -3.13 -6.25
N GLY A 77 -8.62 -3.88 -5.65
CA GLY A 77 -8.31 -4.75 -4.51
C GLY A 77 -8.38 -4.06 -3.15
N ARG A 78 -9.14 -2.95 -3.02
CA ARG A 78 -9.33 -2.25 -1.74
C ARG A 78 -9.96 -3.17 -0.69
N GLU A 79 -10.86 -4.05 -1.11
CA GLU A 79 -11.53 -5.04 -0.27
C GLU A 79 -10.56 -6.04 0.39
N GLN A 80 -9.37 -6.21 -0.20
CA GLN A 80 -8.33 -7.12 0.26
C GLN A 80 -7.41 -6.48 1.28
N VAL A 81 -7.39 -5.15 1.38
CA VAL A 81 -6.47 -4.37 2.22
C VAL A 81 -7.14 -4.00 3.53
N PHE A 82 -6.37 -3.88 4.61
CA PHE A 82 -6.89 -3.36 5.88
C PHE A 82 -7.62 -2.03 5.69
N GLU A 83 -8.71 -1.86 6.45
CA GLU A 83 -9.54 -0.66 6.36
C GLU A 83 -8.81 0.56 6.91
N THR A 84 -8.06 0.39 8.00
CA THR A 84 -7.33 1.45 8.67
C THR A 84 -5.87 1.07 8.88
N LYS A 85 -4.99 2.08 8.97
CA LYS A 85 -3.59 1.87 9.39
C LYS A 85 -3.50 1.17 10.74
N ALA A 86 -4.35 1.58 11.69
CA ALA A 86 -4.40 1.01 13.03
C ALA A 86 -4.70 -0.50 13.00
N ALA A 87 -5.68 -0.95 12.21
CA ALA A 87 -5.97 -2.38 12.07
C ALA A 87 -4.81 -3.17 11.45
N CYS A 88 -4.08 -2.57 10.50
CA CYS A 88 -2.89 -3.17 9.91
C CYS A 88 -1.74 -3.28 10.92
N ILE A 89 -1.51 -2.25 11.73
CA ILE A 89 -0.46 -2.23 12.75
C ILE A 89 -0.78 -3.22 13.87
N GLU A 90 -2.04 -3.28 14.30
CA GLU A 90 -2.50 -4.22 15.32
C GLU A 90 -2.32 -5.67 14.86
N HIS A 91 -2.71 -5.98 13.62
CA HIS A 91 -2.49 -7.33 13.05
C HIS A 91 -1.01 -7.73 13.03
N HIS A 92 -0.12 -6.76 12.83
CA HIS A 92 1.33 -6.96 12.86
C HIS A 92 1.96 -6.78 14.25
N THR A 93 1.17 -6.57 15.30
CA THR A 93 1.64 -6.61 16.68
C THR A 93 1.65 -8.07 17.13
N SER A 94 2.80 -8.53 17.64
CA SER A 94 2.99 -9.82 18.31
C SER A 94 3.43 -9.58 19.73
#